data_AF-A0A7L5JNW4-F1
#
_entry.id   AF-A0A7L5JNW4-F1
#
_cell.length_a   1.000
_cell.length_b   1.000
_cell.length_c   1.000
_cell.angle_alpha   90.00
_cell.angle_beta   90.00
_cell.angle_gamma   90.00
#
_symmetry.space_group_name_H-M   'P 1'
#
loop_
_entity.id
_entity.type
_entity.pdbx_description
1 polymer ?
#
loop_
_entity_poly.entity_id
_entity_poly.type
_entity_poly.pdbx_seq_one_letter_code
_entity_poly.pdbx_strand_id
1 'polypeptide(L)'
;MIKKQQLVEFMESEIPSANIQLALKKFKDEIMELHSSGYAIHQIQRYLTNTHNLKVARQTIGGFIRKEKGKLNNEKNTKFHTIANSSY
;
A
#
# COMPACT_ATOMS: atom_id res chain seq x y z
N MET A 1 14.40 2.79 -35.48
CA MET A 1 13.56 1.93 -34.62
C MET A 1 13.48 2.45 -33.16
N ILE A 2 13.34 3.76 -32.95
CA ILE A 2 13.50 4.41 -31.63
C ILE A 2 12.22 4.34 -30.76
N LYS A 3 11.05 4.18 -31.38
CA LYS A 3 9.74 4.25 -30.70
C LYS A 3 9.49 3.13 -29.69
N LYS A 4 10.10 1.95 -29.86
CA LYS A 4 9.80 0.78 -29.02
C LYS A 4 10.55 0.81 -27.68
N GLN A 5 11.80 1.28 -27.67
CA GLN A 5 12.60 1.42 -26.44
C GLN A 5 12.08 2.56 -25.56
N GLN A 6 11.79 3.73 -26.16
CA GLN A 6 11.19 4.85 -25.43
C GLN A 6 9.82 4.51 -24.83
N LEU A 7 9.03 3.68 -25.51
CA LEU A 7 7.74 3.22 -25.00
C LEU A 7 7.90 2.25 -23.82
N VAL A 8 8.88 1.35 -23.87
CA VAL A 8 9.18 0.42 -22.77
C VAL A 8 9.69 1.18 -21.55
N GLU A 9 10.64 2.11 -21.72
CA GLU A 9 11.13 2.97 -20.62
C GLU A 9 9.99 3.82 -20.02
N PHE A 10 9.06 4.30 -20.83
CA PHE A 10 7.87 5.01 -20.37
C PHE A 10 6.92 4.09 -19.57
N MET A 11 6.67 2.87 -20.05
CA MET A 11 5.80 1.90 -19.36
C MET A 11 6.45 1.29 -18.11
N GLU A 12 7.78 1.18 -18.06
CA GLU A 12 8.53 0.68 -16.90
C GLU A 12 8.69 1.76 -15.81
N SER A 13 8.78 3.03 -16.21
CA SER A 13 8.84 4.17 -15.28
C SER A 13 7.46 4.57 -14.73
N GLU A 14 6.38 4.28 -15.44
CA GLU A 14 5.03 4.37 -14.88
C GLU A 14 4.68 3.12 -14.08
N ILE A 15 4.57 3.26 -12.76
CA ILE A 15 3.77 2.30 -11.98
C ILE A 15 2.38 2.30 -12.63
N PRO A 16 1.91 1.18 -13.21
CA PRO A 16 0.69 1.20 -14.00
C PRO A 16 -0.45 1.67 -13.10
N SER A 17 -0.93 2.89 -13.37
CA SER A 17 -2.10 3.48 -12.71
C SER A 17 -3.32 2.56 -12.80
N ALA A 18 -3.30 1.61 -13.75
CA ALA A 18 -4.26 0.54 -13.94
C ALA A 18 -4.51 -0.31 -12.68
N ASN A 19 -3.57 -0.39 -11.72
CA ASN A 19 -3.85 -1.06 -10.44
C ASN A 19 -3.22 -0.37 -9.22
N ILE A 20 -3.81 0.77 -8.85
CA ILE A 20 -3.47 1.52 -7.63
C ILE A 20 -3.45 0.63 -6.37
N GLN A 21 -4.32 -0.38 -6.27
CA GLN A 21 -4.30 -1.27 -5.10
C GLN A 21 -3.02 -2.12 -5.05
N LEU A 22 -2.54 -2.61 -6.19
CA LEU A 22 -1.27 -3.34 -6.27
C LEU A 22 -0.09 -2.43 -5.94
N ALA A 23 -0.10 -1.20 -6.45
CA ALA A 23 0.92 -0.19 -6.13
C ALA A 23 0.96 0.12 -4.63
N LEU A 24 -0.20 0.35 -4.00
CA LEU A 24 -0.29 0.59 -2.56
C LEU A 24 0.17 -0.62 -1.73
N LYS A 25 -0.07 -1.85 -2.20
CA LYS A 25 0.46 -3.06 -1.54
C LYS A 25 1.98 -3.12 -1.58
N LYS A 26 2.62 -2.69 -2.68
CA LYS A 26 4.09 -2.67 -2.80
C LYS A 26 4.73 -1.77 -1.72
N PHE A 27 4.07 -0.67 -1.37
CA PHE A 27 4.53 0.28 -0.35
C PHE A 27 3.77 0.15 0.98
N LYS A 28 3.16 -1.02 1.24
CA LYS A 28 2.31 -1.23 2.41
C LYS A 28 3.04 -0.88 3.71
N ASP A 29 4.24 -1.40 3.89
CA ASP A 29 4.97 -1.28 5.16
C ASP A 29 5.32 0.18 5.45
N GLU A 30 5.86 0.90 4.45
CA GLU A 30 6.12 2.35 4.53
C GLU A 30 4.84 3.16 4.84
N ILE A 31 3.74 2.88 4.14
CA ILE A 31 2.46 3.58 4.35
C ILE A 31 1.96 3.38 5.78
N MET A 32 2.04 2.15 6.28
CA MET A 32 1.57 1.79 7.61
C MET A 32 2.47 2.37 8.71
N GLU A 33 3.80 2.38 8.51
CA GLU A 33 4.78 2.98 9.41
C GLU A 33 4.58 4.50 9.53
N LEU A 34 4.42 5.20 8.42
CA LEU A 34 4.12 6.64 8.43
C LEU A 34 2.81 6.92 9.14
N HIS A 35 1.77 6.12 8.86
CA HIS A 35 0.49 6.28 9.54
C HIS A 35 0.59 5.99 11.06
N SER A 36 1.35 4.98 11.48
CA SER A 36 1.56 4.70 12.91
C SER A 36 2.40 5.76 13.62
N SER A 37 3.29 6.44 12.88
CA SER A 37 4.11 7.54 13.39
C SER A 37 3.37 8.87 13.50
N GLY A 38 2.08 8.90 13.16
CA GLY A 38 1.22 10.08 13.31
C GLY A 38 1.13 10.99 12.08
N TYR A 39 1.72 10.62 10.95
CA TYR A 39 1.59 11.41 9.73
C TYR A 39 0.15 11.36 9.18
N ALA A 40 -0.37 12.54 8.81
CA ALA A 40 -1.70 12.66 8.23
C ALA A 40 -1.74 12.09 6.80
N ILE A 41 -2.92 11.63 6.36
CA ILE A 41 -3.13 11.02 5.04
C ILE A 41 -2.62 11.90 3.89
N HIS A 42 -2.76 13.22 3.99
CA HIS A 42 -2.28 14.14 2.96
C HIS A 42 -0.74 14.22 2.89
N GLN A 43 -0.04 14.03 4.01
CA GLN A 43 1.42 13.99 4.07
C GLN A 43 1.92 12.67 3.46
N ILE A 44 1.28 11.55 3.81
CA ILE A 44 1.56 10.23 3.21
C ILE A 44 1.34 10.29 1.70
N GLN A 45 0.26 10.93 1.24
CA GLN A 45 0.01 11.14 -0.19
C GLN A 45 1.12 11.92 -0.88
N ARG A 46 1.56 13.04 -0.29
CA ARG A 46 2.67 13.84 -0.86
C ARG A 46 3.98 13.04 -0.88
N TYR A 47 4.26 12.27 0.16
CA TYR A 47 5.42 11.38 0.22
C TYR A 47 5.39 10.36 -0.92
N LEU A 48 4.29 9.63 -1.11
CA LEU A 48 4.15 8.65 -2.19
C LEU A 48 4.32 9.28 -3.57
N THR A 49 3.77 10.49 -3.77
CA THR A 49 3.91 11.21 -5.04
C THR A 49 5.34 11.70 -5.28
N ASN A 50 6.02 12.24 -4.27
CA ASN A 50 7.34 12.83 -4.43
C ASN A 50 8.47 11.78 -4.47
N THR A 51 8.37 10.74 -3.65
CA THR A 51 9.41 9.72 -3.49
C THR A 51 9.28 8.61 -4.52
N HIS A 52 8.04 8.19 -4.79
CA HIS A 52 7.76 6.97 -5.59
C HIS A 52 7.02 7.27 -6.89
N ASN A 53 6.83 8.56 -7.24
CA ASN A 53 6.02 9.02 -8.37
C ASN A 53 4.58 8.42 -8.38
N LEU A 54 4.09 7.97 -7.22
CA LEU A 54 2.81 7.31 -7.09
C LEU A 54 1.71 8.36 -6.88
N LYS A 55 1.00 8.67 -7.95
CA LYS A 55 -0.15 9.58 -7.92
C LYS A 55 -1.39 8.82 -7.48
N VAL A 56 -1.81 9.07 -6.24
CA VAL A 56 -2.98 8.41 -5.64
C VAL A 56 -3.83 9.40 -4.85
N ALA A 57 -5.15 9.23 -4.90
CA ALA A 57 -6.07 10.07 -4.15
C ALA A 57 -6.00 9.78 -2.64
N ARG A 58 -6.15 10.83 -1.82
CA ARG A 58 -6.14 10.73 -0.35
C ARG A 58 -7.17 9.71 0.18
N GLN A 59 -8.36 9.69 -0.42
CA GLN A 59 -9.42 8.76 -0.04
C GLN A 59 -9.01 7.30 -0.25
N THR A 60 -8.25 7.02 -1.32
CA THR A 60 -7.76 5.67 -1.62
C THR A 60 -6.74 5.21 -0.59
N ILE A 61 -5.81 6.09 -0.17
CA ILE A 61 -4.86 5.79 0.91
C ILE A 61 -5.61 5.51 2.23
N GLY A 62 -6.56 6.37 2.58
CA GLY A 62 -7.37 6.19 3.80
C GLY A 62 -8.16 4.88 3.79
N GLY A 63 -8.75 4.53 2.65
CA GLY A 63 -9.43 3.25 2.45
C GLY A 63 -8.48 2.05 2.57
N PHE A 64 -7.29 2.15 1.99
CA PHE A 64 -6.25 1.13 2.07
C PHE A 64 -5.80 0.87 3.52
N ILE A 65 -5.49 1.93 4.27
CA ILE A 65 -5.08 1.83 5.68
C ILE A 65 -6.17 1.19 6.54
N ARG A 66 -7.44 1.59 6.35
CA ARG A 66 -8.58 0.97 7.05
C ARG A 66 -8.70 -0.53 6.75
N LYS A 67 -8.54 -0.91 5.47
CA LYS A 67 -8.59 -2.32 5.04
C LYS A 67 -7.47 -3.14 5.66
N GLU A 68 -6.24 -2.61 5.67
CA GLU A 68 -5.09 -3.32 6.26
C GLU A 68 -5.20 -3.44 7.78
N LYS A 69 -5.68 -2.40 8.49
CA LYS A 69 -5.99 -2.49 9.92
C LYS A 69 -7.08 -3.53 10.22
N GLY A 70 -8.12 -3.60 9.41
CA GLY A 70 -9.17 -4.61 9.54
C GLY A 70 -8.66 -6.04 9.38
N LYS A 71 -7.75 -6.27 8.44
CA LYS A 71 -7.09 -7.59 8.26
C LYS A 71 -6.20 -7.97 9.44
N LEU A 72 -5.39 -7.04 9.95
CA LEU A 72 -4.57 -7.23 11.14
C LEU A 72 -5.40 -7.65 12.36
N ASN A 73 -6.59 -7.07 12.53
CA ASN A 73 -7.48 -7.43 13.63
C ASN A 73 -8.09 -8.83 13.46
N ASN A 74 -8.43 -9.23 12.23
CA ASN A 74 -8.93 -10.57 11.95
C ASN A 74 -7.84 -11.66 12.09
N GLU A 75 -6.60 -11.39 11.67
CA GLU A 75 -5.47 -12.33 11.82
C GLU A 75 -5.05 -12.53 13.27
N LYS A 76 -5.12 -11.47 14.11
CA LYS A 76 -4.89 -11.63 15.55
C LYS A 76 -5.94 -12.54 16.16
N ASN A 77 -7.21 -12.36 15.79
CA ASN A 77 -8.31 -13.14 16.34
C ASN A 77 -8.22 -14.64 15.98
N THR A 78 -7.80 -14.98 14.75
CA THR A 78 -7.60 -16.38 14.35
C THR A 78 -6.40 -17.05 15.03
N LYS A 79 -5.30 -16.32 15.31
CA LYS A 79 -4.16 -16.86 16.06
C LYS A 79 -4.47 -17.14 17.53
N PHE A 80 -5.30 -16.32 18.18
CA PHE A 80 -5.75 -16.62 19.55
C PHE A 80 -6.60 -17.89 19.60
N HIS A 81 -7.40 -18.17 18.56
CA HIS A 81 -8.27 -19.32 18.55
C HIS A 81 -7.54 -20.65 18.27
N THR A 82 -6.45 -20.64 17.50
CA THR A 82 -5.65 -21.85 17.24
C THR A 82 -4.73 -22.24 18.41
N ILE A 83 -4.23 -21.29 19.19
CA ILE A 83 -3.41 -21.59 20.38
C ILE A 83 -4.26 -22.23 21.49
N ALA A 84 -5.53 -21.81 21.63
CA ALA A 84 -6.44 -22.35 22.64
C ALA A 84 -6.85 -23.82 22.42
N ASN A 85 -6.70 -24.35 21.20
CA ASN A 85 -7.11 -25.71 20.84
C ASN A 85 -5.95 -26.70 20.67
N SER A 86 -4.70 -26.30 20.95
CA SER A 86 -3.51 -27.16 20.81
C SER A 86 -2.93 -27.66 22.15
N SER A 87 -3.72 -27.61 23.23
CA SER A 87 -3.32 -28.07 24.58
C SER A 87 -4.13 -29.27 25.08
N TYR A 88 -4.64 -30.11 24.18
CA TYR A 88 -5.20 -31.42 24.51
C TYR A 88 -4.54 -32.50 23.66
#